data_AF-A0A653USS6-F1
#
_entry.id   AF-A0A653USS6-F1
#
_cell.length_a   1.000
_cell.length_b   1.000
_cell.length_c   1.000
_cell.angle_alpha   90.00
_cell.angle_beta   90.00
_cell.angle_gamma   90.00
#
_symmetry.space_group_name_H-M   'P 1'
#
loop_
_entity.id
_entity.type
_entity.pdbx_description
1 polymer ?
#
loop_
_entity_poly.entity_id
_entity_poly.type
_entity_poly.pdbx_seq_one_letter_code
_entity_poly.pdbx_strand_id
1 'polypeptide(L)'
;MSLQAIQSKPNRTKEEENHYQNMLLTLQLDSELKEYLHKNIGSLNAIAFEAKTSQKKATESAKHLNLNLVGYDSSSGIVDVNVGGILDNSVGYLFVPPGTEVPQMSDEDYIYIEHVTGNWYVYKTT
;
A
#
# COMPACT_ATOMS: atom_id res chain seq x y z
N MET A 1 9.28 -5.48 15.93
CA MET A 1 9.28 -4.64 17.15
C MET A 1 7.88 -4.10 17.35
N SER A 2 7.42 -3.86 18.58
CA SER A 2 6.10 -3.23 18.79
C SER A 2 6.14 -1.72 18.51
N LEU A 3 5.00 -1.12 18.16
CA LEU A 3 4.89 0.33 17.90
C LEU A 3 5.40 1.15 19.09
N GLN A 4 5.02 0.74 20.31
CA GLN A 4 5.43 1.40 21.56
C GLN A 4 6.95 1.38 21.75
N ALA A 5 7.62 0.27 21.42
CA ALA A 5 9.07 0.14 21.56
C ALA A 5 9.83 1.04 20.57
N ILE A 6 9.32 1.20 19.34
CA ILE A 6 9.92 2.10 18.34
C ILE A 6 9.61 3.56 18.68
N GLN A 7 8.40 3.85 19.15
CA GLN A 7 7.99 5.20 19.55
C GLN A 7 8.90 5.76 20.64
N SER A 8 9.25 4.94 21.64
CA SER A 8 10.09 5.34 22.78
C SER A 8 11.58 5.53 22.46
N LYS A 9 12.04 5.19 21.24
CA LYS A 9 13.45 5.37 20.86
C LYS A 9 13.76 6.85 20.54
N PRO A 10 14.76 7.47 21.20
CA PRO A 10 15.09 8.88 20.98
C PRO A 10 15.82 9.14 19.66
N ASN A 11 16.56 8.16 19.12
CA ASN A 11 17.22 8.24 17.82
C ASN A 11 16.87 6.98 17.02
N ARG A 12 16.00 7.11 16.00
CA ARG A 12 15.64 6.02 15.09
C ARG A 12 16.55 6.02 13.87
N THR A 13 16.95 4.84 13.40
CA THR A 13 17.55 4.72 12.06
C THR A 13 16.51 5.07 10.99
N LYS A 14 16.95 5.33 9.75
CA LYS A 14 16.04 5.56 8.62
C LYS A 14 15.07 4.39 8.41
N GLU A 15 15.54 3.16 8.59
CA GLU A 15 14.73 1.95 8.46
C GLU A 15 13.70 1.84 9.59
N GLU A 16 14.09 2.20 10.82
CA GLU A 16 13.18 2.23 11.96
C GLU A 16 12.11 3.33 11.85
N GLU A 17 12.47 4.50 11.32
CA GLU A 17 11.50 5.57 11.05
C GLU A 17 10.53 5.19 9.93
N ASN A 18 11.02 4.60 8.84
CA ASN A 18 10.15 4.07 7.78
C ASN A 18 9.18 3.02 8.33
N HIS A 19 9.68 2.09 9.15
CA HIS A 19 8.84 1.08 9.79
C HIS A 19 7.81 1.69 10.76
N TYR A 20 8.20 2.72 11.52
CA TYR A 20 7.29 3.45 12.40
C TYR A 20 6.15 4.13 11.61
N GLN A 21 6.49 4.89 10.56
CA GLN A 21 5.50 5.56 9.71
C GLN A 21 4.56 4.56 9.01
N ASN A 22 5.12 3.44 8.58
CA ASN A 22 4.37 2.33 8.01
C ASN A 22 3.33 1.75 8.98
N MET A 23 3.72 1.52 10.23
CA MET A 23 2.81 1.03 11.27
C MET A 23 1.72 2.06 11.59
N LEU A 24 2.05 3.36 11.60
CA LEU A 24 1.05 4.40 11.79
C LEU A 24 0.00 4.37 10.69
N LEU A 25 0.42 4.33 9.42
CA LEU A 25 -0.47 4.24 8.25
C LEU A 25 -1.34 2.97 8.29
N THR A 26 -0.76 1.84 8.70
CA THR A 26 -1.49 0.55 8.80
C THR A 26 -2.65 0.62 9.80
N LEU A 27 -2.52 1.44 10.85
CA LEU A 27 -3.51 1.60 11.92
C LEU A 27 -4.52 2.74 11.68
N GLN A 28 -4.42 3.43 10.54
CA GLN A 28 -5.29 4.57 10.25
C GLN A 28 -6.72 4.16 9.87
N LEU A 29 -7.64 5.12 10.00
CA LEU A 29 -9.00 5.01 9.52
C LEU A 29 -9.04 5.02 7.98
N ASP A 30 -10.10 4.45 7.41
CA ASP A 30 -10.27 4.38 5.95
C ASP A 30 -10.33 5.75 5.28
N SER A 31 -10.90 6.74 5.96
CA SER A 31 -10.90 8.12 5.49
C SER A 31 -9.49 8.69 5.32
N GLU A 32 -8.59 8.39 6.26
CA GLU A 32 -7.21 8.87 6.25
C GLU A 32 -6.39 8.16 5.18
N LEU A 33 -6.57 6.84 4.99
CA LEU A 33 -5.96 6.09 3.90
C LEU A 33 -6.39 6.63 2.52
N LYS A 34 -7.69 6.91 2.36
CA LYS A 34 -8.23 7.52 1.15
C LYS A 34 -7.66 8.93 0.92
N GLU A 35 -7.52 9.73 1.98
CA GLU A 35 -6.91 11.07 1.87
C GLU A 35 -5.42 11.00 1.54
N TYR A 36 -4.69 10.06 2.15
CA TYR A 36 -3.29 9.80 1.85
C TYR A 36 -3.10 9.44 0.37
N LEU A 37 -3.95 8.56 -0.17
CA LEU A 37 -3.96 8.21 -1.59
C LEU A 37 -4.13 9.45 -2.46
N HIS A 38 -5.14 10.29 -2.18
CA HIS A 38 -5.37 11.53 -2.92
C HIS A 38 -4.17 12.47 -2.90
N LYS A 39 -3.57 12.69 -1.72
CA LYS A 39 -2.39 13.54 -1.55
C LYS A 39 -1.18 13.06 -2.36
N ASN A 40 -1.05 11.75 -2.55
CA ASN A 40 0.12 11.12 -3.19
C ASN A 40 -0.18 10.54 -4.58
N ILE A 41 -1.32 10.88 -5.20
CA ILE A 41 -1.81 10.24 -6.43
C ILE A 41 -0.80 10.31 -7.59
N GLY A 42 -0.05 11.41 -7.72
CA GLY A 42 0.98 11.55 -8.74
C GLY A 42 2.11 10.53 -8.58
N SER A 43 2.62 10.37 -7.36
CA SER A 43 3.66 9.38 -7.05
C SER A 43 3.13 7.95 -7.17
N LEU A 44 1.90 7.69 -6.73
CA LEU A 44 1.27 6.36 -6.88
C LEU A 44 1.11 5.98 -8.36
N ASN A 45 0.68 6.91 -9.21
CA ASN A 45 0.61 6.68 -10.66
C ASN A 45 1.98 6.36 -11.28
N ALA A 46 3.03 7.05 -10.84
CA ALA A 46 4.40 6.75 -11.28
C ALA A 46 4.83 5.34 -10.85
N ILE A 47 4.57 4.97 -9.58
CA ILE A 47 4.83 3.62 -9.05
C ILE A 47 4.09 2.56 -9.87
N ALA A 48 2.81 2.76 -10.19
CA ALA A 48 2.03 1.81 -10.99
C ALA A 48 2.57 1.66 -12.42
N PHE A 49 3.08 2.74 -13.02
CA PHE A 49 3.74 2.66 -14.32
C PHE A 49 5.08 1.92 -14.23
N GLU A 50 5.90 2.23 -13.23
CA GLU A 50 7.18 1.58 -12.99
C GLU A 50 7.01 0.07 -12.75
N ALA A 51 6.00 -0.34 -11.99
CA ALA A 51 5.74 -1.72 -11.62
C ALA A 51 5.59 -2.64 -12.84
N LYS A 52 5.03 -2.13 -13.94
CA LYS A 52 4.90 -2.85 -15.23
C LYS A 52 6.23 -3.21 -15.87
N THR A 53 7.29 -2.46 -15.55
CA THR A 53 8.63 -2.64 -16.13
C THR A 53 9.63 -3.19 -15.12
N SER A 54 9.48 -2.85 -13.84
CA SER A 54 10.36 -3.28 -12.76
C SER A 54 9.70 -3.11 -11.39
N GLN A 55 9.21 -4.22 -10.82
CA GLN A 55 8.70 -4.26 -9.44
C GLN A 55 9.75 -3.79 -8.43
N LYS A 56 11.04 -4.06 -8.67
CA LYS A 56 12.13 -3.62 -7.79
C LYS A 56 12.20 -2.08 -7.71
N LYS A 57 12.21 -1.41 -8.87
CA LYS A 57 12.23 0.06 -8.92
C LYS A 57 10.96 0.65 -8.30
N ALA A 58 9.80 0.09 -8.64
CA ALA A 58 8.52 0.53 -8.08
C ALA A 58 8.50 0.40 -6.55
N THR A 59 9.06 -0.68 -6.01
CA THR A 59 9.22 -0.88 -4.56
C THR A 59 10.19 0.14 -3.94
N GLU A 60 11.30 0.46 -4.61
CA GLU A 60 12.22 1.51 -4.16
C GLU A 60 11.52 2.89 -4.13
N SER A 61 10.74 3.22 -5.17
CA SER A 61 9.90 4.41 -5.23
C SER A 61 8.85 4.46 -4.12
N ALA A 62 8.17 3.33 -3.86
CA ALA A 62 7.17 3.21 -2.81
C ALA A 62 7.74 3.40 -1.39
N LYS A 63 8.99 2.98 -1.16
CA LYS A 63 9.68 3.20 0.12
C LYS A 63 9.91 4.68 0.44
N HIS A 64 10.00 5.55 -0.57
CA HIS A 64 10.06 7.01 -0.33
C HIS A 64 8.74 7.58 0.22
N LEU A 65 7.65 6.83 0.11
CA LEU A 65 6.34 7.13 0.68
C LEU A 65 6.07 6.36 1.98
N ASN A 66 7.05 5.63 2.51
CA ASN A 66 6.89 4.72 3.67
C ASN A 66 5.93 3.54 3.41
N LEU A 67 5.79 3.14 2.14
CA LEU A 67 5.07 1.94 1.72
C LEU A 67 6.04 0.76 1.63
N ASN A 68 5.53 -0.47 1.78
CA ASN A 68 6.39 -1.65 1.94
C ASN A 68 6.85 -2.27 0.62
N LEU A 69 5.91 -2.80 -0.16
CA LEU A 69 6.18 -3.61 -1.34
C LEU A 69 5.22 -3.24 -2.47
N VAL A 70 5.70 -3.36 -3.71
CA VAL A 70 4.87 -3.23 -4.90
C VAL A 70 4.85 -4.54 -5.68
N GLY A 71 3.66 -5.10 -5.81
CA GLY A 71 3.35 -6.26 -6.66
C GLY A 71 2.79 -5.82 -8.01
N TYR A 72 3.04 -6.63 -9.03
CA TYR A 72 2.45 -6.47 -10.37
C TYR A 72 2.05 -7.85 -10.88
N ASP A 73 0.76 -8.01 -11.18
CA ASP A 73 0.23 -9.20 -11.83
C ASP A 73 0.25 -8.99 -13.34
N SER A 74 1.07 -9.76 -14.04
CA SER A 74 1.22 -9.66 -15.49
C SER A 74 0.00 -10.19 -16.27
N SER A 75 -0.88 -10.97 -15.64
CA SER A 75 -2.07 -11.53 -16.28
C SER A 75 -3.23 -10.53 -16.33
N SER A 76 -3.48 -9.82 -15.23
CA SER A 76 -4.55 -8.83 -15.09
C SER A 76 -4.08 -7.39 -15.33
N GLY A 77 -2.77 -7.14 -15.18
CA GLY A 77 -2.17 -5.81 -15.20
C GLY A 77 -2.35 -5.02 -13.91
N ILE A 78 -2.92 -5.63 -12.86
CA ILE A 78 -3.15 -4.99 -11.56
C ILE A 78 -1.81 -4.74 -10.86
N VAL A 79 -1.70 -3.57 -10.22
CA VAL A 79 -0.59 -3.23 -9.34
C VAL A 79 -1.10 -3.18 -7.90
N ASP A 80 -0.47 -3.95 -7.03
CA ASP A 80 -0.68 -3.92 -5.59
C ASP A 80 0.42 -3.09 -4.95
N VAL A 81 0.03 -2.04 -4.22
CA VAL A 81 0.93 -1.25 -3.39
C VAL A 81 0.59 -1.52 -1.93
N ASN A 82 1.39 -2.36 -1.29
CA ASN A 82 1.20 -2.71 0.11
C ASN A 82 1.63 -1.54 0.99
N VAL A 83 0.68 -1.01 1.79
CA VAL A 83 1.00 -0.09 2.87
C VAL A 83 1.69 -0.92 3.93
N GLY A 84 1.00 -1.82 4.62
CA GLY A 84 1.59 -2.67 5.64
C GLY A 84 0.59 -3.63 6.24
N GLY A 85 1.02 -4.39 7.26
CA GLY A 85 0.17 -5.40 7.86
C GLY A 85 0.59 -5.76 9.28
N ILE A 86 -0.36 -6.30 10.04
CA ILE A 86 -0.14 -6.87 11.37
C ILE A 86 -0.55 -8.34 11.30
N LEU A 87 0.43 -9.23 11.46
CA LEU A 87 0.27 -10.67 11.24
C LEU A 87 -0.12 -10.93 9.77
N ASP A 88 -1.27 -11.58 9.55
CA ASP A 88 -1.76 -11.95 8.22
C ASP A 88 -2.57 -10.82 7.56
N ASN A 89 -3.11 -9.89 8.37
CA ASN A 89 -3.90 -8.75 7.89
C ASN A 89 -3.01 -7.72 7.23
N SER A 90 -3.37 -7.29 6.02
CA SER A 90 -2.68 -6.23 5.30
C SER A 90 -3.66 -5.15 4.82
N VAL A 91 -3.12 -3.95 4.64
CA VAL A 91 -3.82 -2.82 4.04
C VAL A 91 -2.94 -2.23 2.93
N GLY A 92 -3.57 -1.75 1.88
CA GLY A 92 -2.84 -1.18 0.76
C GLY A 92 -3.73 -0.55 -0.29
N TYR A 93 -3.14 -0.33 -1.46
CA TYR A 93 -3.81 0.25 -2.61
C TYR A 93 -3.72 -0.68 -3.81
N LEU A 94 -4.82 -0.80 -4.56
CA LEU A 94 -4.85 -1.51 -5.84
C LEU A 94 -5.03 -0.49 -6.96
N PHE A 95 -4.14 -0.53 -7.96
CA PHE A 95 -4.41 0.06 -9.26
C PHE A 95 -5.00 -1.02 -10.18
N VAL A 96 -6.25 -0.83 -10.57
CA VAL A 96 -6.97 -1.74 -11.47
C VAL A 96 -7.06 -1.08 -12.85
N PRO A 97 -6.37 -1.60 -13.88
CA PRO A 97 -6.42 -1.02 -15.22
C PRO A 97 -7.85 -0.95 -15.79
N PRO A 98 -8.15 0.00 -16.68
CA PRO A 98 -9.45 0.04 -17.34
C PRO A 98 -9.74 -1.26 -18.09
N GLY A 99 -10.94 -1.80 -17.90
CA GLY A 99 -11.36 -3.06 -18.51
C GLY A 99 -10.92 -4.32 -17.77
N THR A 100 -10.19 -4.19 -16.66
CA THR A 100 -9.88 -5.29 -15.74
C THR A 100 -10.91 -5.33 -14.63
N GLU A 101 -11.33 -6.52 -14.22
CA GLU A 101 -12.22 -6.69 -13.07
C GLU A 101 -11.46 -6.45 -11.76
N VAL A 102 -12.11 -5.76 -10.82
CA VAL A 102 -11.60 -5.61 -9.46
C VAL A 102 -11.54 -6.99 -8.80
N PRO A 103 -10.47 -7.33 -8.04
CA PRO A 103 -10.39 -8.62 -7.35
C PRO A 103 -11.64 -8.93 -6.55
N GLN A 104 -12.05 -10.20 -6.56
CA GLN A 104 -13.21 -10.65 -5.78
C GLN A 104 -12.88 -10.60 -4.28
N MET A 105 -13.84 -10.13 -3.50
CA MET A 105 -13.72 -10.16 -2.04
C MET A 105 -14.06 -11.56 -1.51
N SER A 106 -13.32 -12.02 -0.50
CA SER A 106 -13.57 -13.27 0.21
C SER A 106 -13.02 -13.17 1.63
N ASP A 107 -13.48 -14.06 2.50
CA ASP A 107 -13.02 -14.14 3.89
C ASP A 107 -11.57 -14.67 3.99
N GLU A 108 -10.96 -15.12 2.88
CA GLU A 108 -9.61 -15.70 2.83
C GLU A 108 -8.59 -14.78 2.13
N ASP A 109 -9.03 -13.73 1.44
CA ASP A 109 -8.17 -12.76 0.73
C ASP A 109 -8.60 -11.32 1.07
N TYR A 110 -9.25 -10.62 0.14
CA TYR A 110 -9.68 -9.24 0.31
C TYR A 110 -11.04 -9.20 1.02
N ILE A 111 -11.07 -8.73 2.25
CA ILE A 111 -12.33 -8.51 2.99
C ILE A 111 -12.95 -7.15 2.74
N TYR A 112 -12.20 -6.25 2.13
CA TYR A 112 -12.64 -4.90 1.81
C TYR A 112 -11.87 -4.38 0.62
N ILE A 113 -12.60 -3.87 -0.37
CA ILE A 113 -12.07 -3.10 -1.49
C ILE A 113 -13.03 -1.94 -1.75
N GLU A 114 -12.53 -0.71 -1.73
CA GLU A 114 -13.34 0.47 -2.02
C GLU A 114 -12.64 1.35 -3.05
N HIS A 115 -13.40 1.78 -4.06
CA HIS A 115 -12.94 2.75 -5.05
C HIS A 115 -12.65 4.09 -4.38
N VAL A 116 -11.53 4.72 -4.76
CA VAL A 116 -11.13 6.01 -4.21
C VAL A 116 -11.14 7.08 -5.30
N THR A 117 -10.33 6.89 -6.35
CA THR A 117 -10.24 7.84 -7.46
C THR A 117 -9.58 7.21 -8.68
N GLY A 118 -10.03 7.59 -9.88
CA GLY A 118 -9.53 7.01 -11.13
C GLY A 118 -9.61 5.49 -11.10
N ASN A 119 -8.44 4.85 -11.22
CA ASN A 119 -8.28 3.39 -11.21
C ASN A 119 -7.79 2.84 -9.86
N TRP A 120 -7.79 3.67 -8.81
CA TRP A 120 -7.25 3.33 -7.52
C TRP A 120 -8.32 2.97 -6.51
N TYR A 121 -8.02 1.92 -5.76
CA TYR A 121 -8.83 1.36 -4.69
C TYR A 121 -7.98 1.27 -3.43
N VAL A 122 -8.62 1.37 -2.27
CA VAL A 122 -8.04 0.93 -0.99
C VAL A 122 -8.51 -0.50 -0.72
N TYR A 123 -7.64 -1.34 -0.16
CA TYR A 123 -7.99 -2.70 0.22
C TYR A 123 -7.60 -3.05 1.66
N LYS A 124 -8.25 -4.06 2.22
CA LYS A 124 -7.81 -4.77 3.43
C LYS A 124 -7.93 -6.28 3.27
N THR A 125 -7.02 -7.03 3.89
CA THR A 125 -7.03 -8.50 3.96
C THR A 125 -7.12 -8.99 5.41
N THR A 126 -7.45 -10.27 5.59
CA THR A 126 -7.43 -11.00 6.89
C THR A 126 -6.05 -11.46 7.31
#